data_AF-A0AA35UQL1-F1
#
_entry.id   AF-A0AA35UQL1-F1
#
_cell.length_a   1.000
_cell.length_b   1.000
_cell.length_c   1.000
_cell.angle_alpha   90.00
_cell.angle_beta   90.00
_cell.angle_gamma   90.00
#
_symmetry.space_group_name_H-M   'P 1'
#
loop_
_entity.id
_entity.type
_entity.pdbx_description
1 polymer ?
#
loop_
_entity_poly.entity_id
_entity_poly.type
_entity_poly.pdbx_seq_one_letter_code
_entity_poly.pdbx_strand_id
1 'polypeptide(L)'
;MEDLETNLVEFSVSELSGAIKRQIEDSFGRVRVRGELGRVSRPASGHVYFDVKDDKAVLASVAWKAVVQKMSVQPEQGLEVILTGRLTTFAGQSRYQLVVDTLEPAGEGALMALLEARRKQLAFEGVFDAANKQELPFLPQCIGVVTSPSGAVIRDILHRLTDRFPCHVLVWPVRVQGDTCADEVARAIAGFNALAPDGPVARPDVLIVARGGGSLEDLWPFNEEVVARTAAQSDIPLISAVGHETDTTLIDYAADWRAPTPTAAAEMAVPVRAELQASLADSQGRQLRAQMRQFERLDAHVSGLARGLPKFEDLLALPRQLLDNASQRLGAGLSKNVGVHATRAARIAARLNPATLGQRTVFFHQRLNDLDRGLHTRMRENIRQAHQAIDAMGRQLTLLSHESVLQRGFALVTNATGLAVRQPDDAPVGSNVDIQLAGGKNLAAQITADAATSDLVSQAAPQAAPQAKPKAERKKPAQKKAKPVDDAQGELL
;
A
#
# COMPACT_ATOMS: atom_id res chain seq x y z
N MET A 1 84.03 7.52 88.45
CA MET A 1 84.53 6.66 87.34
C MET A 1 85.36 5.63 88.06
N GLU A 2 84.70 4.58 88.54
CA GLU A 2 85.23 3.64 89.51
C GLU A 2 84.81 2.23 89.14
N ASP A 3 85.54 1.28 89.71
CA ASP A 3 85.28 -0.16 89.74
C ASP A 3 85.16 -0.84 88.36
N LEU A 4 86.33 -1.02 87.75
CA LEU A 4 86.58 -2.17 86.88
C LEU A 4 86.55 -3.46 87.73
N GLU A 5 85.33 -3.99 87.94
CA GLU A 5 85.12 -5.30 88.57
C GLU A 5 85.99 -6.36 87.89
N THR A 6 87.01 -6.82 88.60
CA THR A 6 88.02 -7.72 88.04
C THR A 6 87.68 -9.16 88.42
N ASN A 7 87.43 -10.01 87.42
CA ASN A 7 87.05 -11.42 87.59
C ASN A 7 88.18 -12.34 88.12
N LEU A 8 89.03 -11.83 89.01
CA LEU A 8 90.16 -12.51 89.67
C LEU A 8 89.85 -12.93 91.12
N VAL A 9 88.59 -12.79 91.55
CA VAL A 9 88.10 -13.31 92.85
C VAL A 9 87.87 -14.82 92.72
N GLU A 10 88.18 -15.58 93.78
CA GLU A 10 87.84 -17.01 93.83
C GLU A 10 86.32 -17.21 93.92
N PHE A 11 85.75 -17.89 92.94
CA PHE A 11 84.35 -18.35 92.93
C PHE A 11 84.30 -19.88 93.04
N SER A 12 83.36 -20.42 93.82
CA SER A 12 83.01 -21.83 93.66
C SER A 12 82.31 -22.05 92.30
N VAL A 13 82.34 -23.29 91.81
CA VAL A 13 81.67 -23.68 90.54
C VAL A 13 80.18 -23.30 90.53
N SER A 14 79.52 -23.37 91.69
CA SER A 14 78.10 -23.01 91.83
C SER A 14 77.86 -21.51 91.76
N GLU A 15 78.73 -20.71 92.38
CA GLU A 15 78.63 -19.25 92.36
C GLU A 15 78.96 -18.68 90.98
N LEU A 16 79.99 -19.21 90.31
CA LEU A 16 80.35 -18.83 88.95
C LEU A 16 79.23 -19.18 87.96
N SER A 17 78.69 -20.39 88.04
CA SER A 17 77.53 -20.82 87.24
C SER A 17 76.30 -19.93 87.49
N GLY A 18 76.04 -19.58 88.75
CA GLY A 18 74.95 -18.67 89.16
C GLY A 18 75.17 -17.20 88.81
N ALA A 19 76.42 -16.75 88.65
CA ALA A 19 76.77 -15.41 88.15
C ALA A 19 76.59 -15.33 86.64
N ILE A 20 77.14 -16.30 85.89
CA ILE A 20 76.97 -16.44 84.43
C ILE A 20 75.47 -16.53 84.08
N LYS A 21 74.67 -17.26 84.86
CA LYS A 21 73.22 -17.34 84.67
C LYS A 21 72.54 -15.96 84.75
N ARG A 22 72.85 -15.17 85.79
CA ARG A 22 72.27 -13.82 85.97
C ARG A 22 72.70 -12.90 84.83
N GLN A 23 74.01 -12.82 84.55
CA GLN A 23 74.54 -11.99 83.47
C GLN A 23 73.86 -12.27 82.12
N ILE A 24 73.59 -13.54 81.81
CA ILE A 24 72.91 -13.96 80.58
C ILE A 24 71.41 -13.63 80.61
N GLU A 25 70.70 -13.90 81.71
CA GLU A 25 69.26 -13.62 81.80
C GLU A 25 68.95 -12.12 81.85
N ASP A 26 69.81 -11.31 82.47
CA ASP A 26 69.68 -9.85 82.52
C ASP A 26 70.03 -9.21 81.16
N SER A 27 71.07 -9.71 80.46
CA SER A 27 71.47 -9.18 79.14
C SER A 27 70.59 -9.66 77.98
N PHE A 28 70.06 -10.88 78.06
CA PHE A 28 69.33 -11.55 76.98
C PHE A 28 67.92 -12.03 77.40
N GLY A 29 67.29 -11.27 78.30
CA GLY A 29 65.95 -11.55 78.84
C GLY A 29 64.82 -11.54 77.81
N ARG A 30 65.04 -10.96 76.61
CA ARG A 30 64.21 -11.17 75.42
C ARG A 30 65.02 -10.98 74.14
N VAL A 31 65.12 -12.01 73.32
CA VAL A 31 65.86 -12.03 72.03
C VAL A 31 64.99 -12.57 70.90
N ARG A 32 65.33 -12.23 69.66
CA ARG A 32 64.85 -12.90 68.44
C ARG A 32 66.03 -13.57 67.73
N VAL A 33 65.90 -14.84 67.38
CA VAL A 33 66.95 -15.64 66.71
C VAL A 33 66.36 -16.26 65.44
N ARG A 34 67.05 -16.08 64.30
CA ARG A 34 66.73 -16.77 63.04
C ARG A 34 67.65 -17.98 62.87
N GLY A 35 67.13 -19.10 62.37
CA GLY A 35 67.93 -20.27 62.02
C GLY A 35 67.08 -21.45 61.56
N GLU A 36 67.72 -22.53 61.12
CA GLU A 36 67.07 -23.77 60.74
C GLU A 36 66.89 -24.67 61.97
N LEU A 37 65.71 -25.28 62.12
CA LEU A 37 65.45 -26.29 63.13
C LEU A 37 66.21 -27.58 62.79
N GLY A 38 67.20 -27.90 63.63
CA GLY A 38 67.94 -29.16 63.60
C GLY A 38 67.13 -30.29 64.24
N ARG A 39 67.76 -31.02 65.17
CA ARG A 39 67.16 -32.20 65.80
C ARG A 39 65.99 -31.82 66.70
N VAL A 40 64.76 -32.09 66.26
CA VAL A 40 63.55 -31.92 67.08
C VAL A 40 63.30 -33.19 67.91
N SER A 41 62.98 -33.01 69.20
CA SER A 41 62.63 -34.08 70.14
C SER A 41 61.34 -33.74 70.89
N ARG A 42 60.37 -34.67 70.89
CA ARG A 42 59.03 -34.50 71.47
C ARG A 42 58.75 -35.57 72.55
N PRO A 43 59.31 -35.47 73.78
CA PRO A 43 59.04 -36.43 74.86
C PRO A 43 57.60 -36.42 75.37
N ALA A 44 57.17 -37.50 76.04
CA ALA A 44 55.82 -37.68 76.57
C ALA A 44 55.38 -36.63 77.63
N SER A 45 56.28 -35.80 78.14
CA SER A 45 55.95 -34.62 78.96
C SER A 45 55.21 -33.52 78.18
N GLY A 46 55.25 -33.56 76.84
CA GLY A 46 54.63 -32.56 75.98
C GLY A 46 55.42 -31.24 75.91
N HIS A 47 56.71 -31.26 76.24
CA HIS A 47 57.65 -30.18 75.90
C HIS A 47 58.34 -30.55 74.59
N VAL A 48 58.77 -29.58 73.81
CA VAL A 48 59.63 -29.82 72.64
C VAL A 48 60.99 -29.24 72.89
N TYR A 49 62.02 -30.06 72.67
CA TYR A 49 63.42 -29.64 72.66
C TYR A 49 63.90 -29.68 71.22
N PHE A 50 64.55 -28.62 70.76
CA PHE A 50 65.09 -28.54 69.41
C PHE A 50 66.38 -27.73 69.38
N ASP A 51 67.36 -28.18 68.61
CA ASP A 51 68.53 -27.38 68.30
C ASP A 51 68.22 -26.42 67.14
N VAL A 52 68.70 -25.18 67.21
CA VAL A 52 68.55 -24.14 66.18
C VAL A 52 69.93 -23.86 65.61
N LYS A 53 70.12 -23.96 64.30
CA LYS A 53 71.43 -23.84 63.65
C LYS A 53 71.50 -22.75 62.60
N ASP A 54 72.69 -22.20 62.44
CA ASP A 54 73.14 -21.45 61.26
C ASP A 54 74.38 -22.16 60.65
N ASP A 55 75.07 -21.52 59.70
CA ASP A 55 76.27 -22.06 59.03
C ASP A 55 77.45 -22.37 59.98
N LYS A 56 77.43 -21.84 61.22
CA LYS A 56 78.60 -21.79 62.12
C LYS A 56 78.29 -22.14 63.57
N ALA A 57 77.04 -22.00 64.02
CA ALA A 57 76.63 -22.13 65.41
C ALA A 57 75.38 -23.01 65.58
N VAL A 58 75.22 -23.57 66.78
CA VAL A 58 74.05 -24.37 67.18
C VAL A 58 73.61 -23.97 68.59
N LEU A 59 72.35 -23.54 68.72
CA LEU A 59 71.73 -23.09 69.96
C LEU A 59 70.63 -24.07 70.40
N ALA A 60 70.82 -24.69 71.56
CA ALA A 60 69.80 -25.53 72.18
C ALA A 60 68.57 -24.68 72.55
N SER A 61 67.37 -25.16 72.23
CA SER A 61 66.12 -24.46 72.52
C SER A 61 65.06 -25.39 73.14
N VAL A 62 64.19 -24.82 73.96
CA VAL A 62 63.06 -25.53 74.60
C VAL A 62 61.79 -24.71 74.51
N ALA A 63 60.71 -25.35 74.05
CA ALA A 63 59.35 -24.84 74.09
C ALA A 63 58.53 -25.64 75.12
N TRP A 64 58.05 -24.96 76.15
CA TRP A 64 57.23 -25.56 77.21
C TRP A 64 55.83 -25.89 76.70
N LYS A 65 55.17 -26.89 77.30
CA LYS A 65 53.86 -27.42 76.86
C LYS A 65 52.80 -26.34 76.60
N ALA A 66 52.70 -25.36 77.50
CA ALA A 66 51.73 -24.27 77.39
C ALA A 66 52.02 -23.27 76.25
N VAL A 67 53.25 -23.25 75.71
CA VAL A 67 53.63 -22.49 74.51
C VAL A 67 53.41 -23.34 73.27
N VAL A 68 53.84 -24.61 73.28
CA VAL A 68 53.67 -25.57 72.16
C VAL A 68 52.19 -25.74 71.77
N GLN A 69 51.27 -25.72 72.74
CA GLN A 69 49.82 -25.76 72.48
C GLN A 69 49.23 -24.46 71.89
N LYS A 70 50.02 -23.38 71.80
CA LYS A 70 49.65 -22.07 71.23
C LYS A 70 50.43 -21.71 69.97
N MET A 71 51.45 -22.49 69.60
CA MET A 71 52.19 -22.28 68.36
C MET A 71 51.30 -22.61 67.16
N SER A 72 51.18 -21.68 66.22
CA SER A 72 50.46 -21.85 64.96
C SER A 72 51.14 -22.84 64.00
N VAL A 73 52.46 -23.02 64.16
CA VAL A 73 53.28 -23.98 63.39
C VAL A 73 53.99 -24.91 64.36
N GLN A 74 53.91 -26.22 64.12
CA GLN A 74 54.69 -27.21 64.89
C GLN A 74 56.17 -27.12 64.49
N PRO A 75 57.12 -27.12 65.45
CA PRO A 75 58.55 -27.15 65.14
C PRO A 75 58.93 -28.47 64.46
N GLU A 76 59.36 -28.42 63.20
CA GLU A 76 59.74 -29.59 62.39
C GLU A 76 61.20 -29.47 61.93
N GLN A 77 61.90 -30.60 61.77
CA GLN A 77 63.31 -30.58 61.36
C GLN A 77 63.45 -30.15 59.89
N GLY A 78 64.38 -29.23 59.62
CA GLY A 78 64.58 -28.59 58.31
C GLY A 78 63.76 -27.31 58.10
N LEU A 79 62.88 -26.95 59.03
CA LEU A 79 62.12 -25.69 58.97
C LEU A 79 63.01 -24.52 59.38
N GLU A 80 63.17 -23.51 58.51
CA GLU A 80 63.73 -22.23 58.91
C GLU A 80 62.69 -21.42 59.72
N VAL A 81 63.13 -20.80 60.81
CA VAL A 81 62.27 -20.13 61.80
C VAL A 81 62.89 -18.85 62.34
N ILE A 82 62.04 -17.94 62.81
CA ILE A 82 62.39 -16.89 63.76
C ILE A 82 61.75 -17.23 65.11
N LEU A 83 62.57 -17.25 66.15
CA LEU A 83 62.19 -17.63 67.51
C LEU A 83 62.32 -16.42 68.42
N THR A 84 61.25 -16.04 69.11
CA THR A 84 61.30 -15.05 70.20
C THR A 84 61.34 -15.78 71.53
N GLY A 85 62.24 -15.39 72.44
CA GLY A 85 62.37 -16.05 73.74
C GLY A 85 63.40 -15.39 74.67
N ARG A 86 63.71 -16.05 75.79
CA ARG A 86 64.78 -15.62 76.73
C ARG A 86 65.92 -16.63 76.76
N LEU A 87 67.17 -16.15 76.80
CA LEU A 87 68.31 -17.03 77.05
C LEU A 87 68.40 -17.38 78.54
N THR A 88 68.81 -18.60 78.87
CA THR A 88 69.03 -19.08 80.24
C THR A 88 70.14 -20.13 80.26
N THR A 89 70.74 -20.40 81.42
CA THR A 89 71.71 -21.50 81.58
C THR A 89 71.19 -22.58 82.51
N PHE A 90 71.47 -23.85 82.17
CA PHE A 90 71.23 -24.98 83.06
C PHE A 90 72.41 -25.12 84.03
N ALA A 91 72.26 -24.58 85.23
CA ALA A 91 73.35 -24.37 86.19
C ALA A 91 74.16 -25.64 86.54
N GLY A 92 73.55 -26.83 86.46
CA GLY A 92 74.21 -28.11 86.73
C GLY A 92 75.01 -28.70 85.55
N GLN A 93 75.03 -28.07 84.38
CA GLN A 93 75.80 -28.51 83.20
C GLN A 93 76.48 -27.36 82.43
N SER A 94 76.39 -26.11 82.92
CA SER A 94 76.96 -24.90 82.30
C SER A 94 76.58 -24.66 80.83
N ARG A 95 75.51 -25.30 80.34
CA ARG A 95 75.00 -25.16 78.96
C ARG A 95 73.95 -24.04 78.90
N TYR A 96 74.10 -23.14 77.93
CA TYR A 96 73.08 -22.14 77.59
C TYR A 96 71.98 -22.75 76.69
N GLN A 97 70.75 -22.25 76.83
CA GLN A 97 69.60 -22.62 76.02
C GLN A 97 68.64 -21.43 75.85
N LEU A 98 67.87 -21.41 74.76
CA LEU A 98 66.77 -20.49 74.53
C LEU A 98 65.45 -21.10 75.04
N VAL A 99 64.79 -20.42 75.97
CA VAL A 99 63.38 -20.70 76.30
C VAL A 99 62.52 -19.93 75.30
N VAL A 100 61.76 -20.64 74.47
CA VAL A 100 61.00 -20.06 73.35
C VAL A 100 59.58 -19.69 73.79
N ASP A 101 59.21 -18.44 73.52
CA ASP A 101 57.88 -17.85 73.78
C ASP A 101 57.02 -17.74 72.50
N THR A 102 57.63 -17.43 71.35
CA THR A 102 56.98 -17.53 70.02
C THR A 102 57.89 -18.22 69.00
N LEU A 103 57.28 -18.95 68.08
CA LEU A 103 57.92 -19.53 66.90
C LEU A 103 57.15 -19.06 65.68
N GLU A 104 57.84 -18.32 64.81
CA GLU A 104 57.36 -17.86 63.52
C GLU A 104 58.13 -18.64 62.43
N PRO A 105 57.47 -19.25 61.42
CA PRO A 105 58.20 -19.79 60.28
C PRO A 105 58.89 -18.65 59.53
N ALA A 106 60.09 -18.91 59.01
CA ALA A 106 60.84 -17.95 58.20
C ALA A 106 61.31 -18.64 56.92
N GLY A 107 61.31 -17.90 55.80
CA GLY A 107 61.66 -18.46 54.50
C GLY A 107 60.46 -18.96 53.69
N GLU A 108 60.57 -18.80 52.38
CA GLU A 108 59.47 -18.95 51.40
C GLU A 108 58.90 -20.37 51.36
N GLY A 109 59.73 -21.40 51.57
CA GLY A 109 59.32 -22.81 51.52
C GLY A 109 58.24 -23.18 52.54
N ALA A 110 58.26 -22.57 53.74
CA ALA A 110 57.25 -22.81 54.76
C ALA A 110 55.88 -22.21 54.38
N LEU A 111 55.89 -20.99 53.82
CA LEU A 111 54.72 -20.32 53.28
C LEU A 111 54.15 -21.07 52.08
N MET A 112 54.99 -21.53 51.16
CA MET A 112 54.58 -22.34 50.00
C MET A 112 53.93 -23.66 50.42
N ALA A 113 54.46 -24.36 51.42
CA ALA A 113 53.87 -25.60 51.93
C ALA A 113 52.47 -25.37 52.54
N LEU A 114 52.28 -24.29 53.31
CA LEU A 114 51.01 -23.90 53.89
C LEU A 114 49.99 -23.49 52.81
N LEU A 115 50.43 -22.71 51.82
CA LEU A 115 49.63 -22.31 50.66
C LEU A 115 49.16 -23.53 49.86
N GLU A 116 50.05 -24.49 49.59
CA GLU A 116 49.67 -25.67 48.81
C GLU A 116 48.73 -26.62 49.58
N ALA A 117 48.87 -26.70 50.92
CA ALA A 117 47.94 -27.42 51.78
C ALA A 117 46.53 -26.79 51.74
N ARG A 118 46.43 -25.47 51.92
CA ARG A 118 45.16 -24.72 51.77
C ARG A 118 44.55 -24.89 50.37
N ARG A 119 45.38 -24.78 49.32
CA ARG A 119 44.94 -24.98 47.93
C ARG A 119 44.35 -26.38 47.72
N LYS A 120 44.98 -27.43 48.26
CA LYS A 120 44.48 -28.82 48.20
C LYS A 120 43.16 -28.99 48.95
N GLN A 121 43.02 -28.38 50.12
CA GLN A 121 41.77 -28.42 50.90
C GLN A 121 40.62 -27.71 50.16
N LEU A 122 40.82 -26.45 49.76
CA LEU A 122 39.77 -25.66 49.09
C LEU A 122 39.39 -26.23 47.71
N ALA A 123 40.33 -26.85 46.99
CA ALA A 123 40.03 -27.60 45.78
C ALA A 123 39.16 -28.83 46.03
N PHE A 124 39.40 -29.57 47.13
CA PHE A 124 38.58 -30.73 47.51
C PHE A 124 37.16 -30.31 47.94
N GLU A 125 37.00 -29.11 48.47
CA GLU A 125 35.72 -28.50 48.84
C GLU A 125 34.97 -27.84 47.65
N GLY A 126 35.49 -27.91 46.43
CA GLY A 126 34.85 -27.35 45.22
C GLY A 126 34.94 -25.81 45.07
N VAL A 127 35.71 -25.13 45.93
CA VAL A 127 35.82 -23.65 45.97
C VAL A 127 36.45 -23.07 44.69
N PHE A 128 37.11 -23.91 43.89
CA PHE A 128 37.74 -23.52 42.62
C PHE A 128 37.07 -24.14 41.38
N ASP A 129 35.88 -24.75 41.53
CA ASP A 129 35.21 -25.46 40.45
C ASP A 129 34.81 -24.50 39.31
N ALA A 130 35.27 -24.80 38.10
CA ALA A 130 35.01 -23.98 36.91
C ALA A 130 33.51 -23.88 36.54
N ALA A 131 32.67 -24.78 37.05
CA ALA A 131 31.22 -24.74 36.85
C ALA A 131 30.51 -23.65 37.68
N ASN A 132 31.17 -23.12 38.73
CA ASN A 132 30.65 -22.03 39.56
C ASN A 132 31.07 -20.65 39.05
N LYS A 133 31.95 -20.58 38.03
CA LYS A 133 32.55 -19.34 37.54
C LYS A 133 31.67 -18.62 36.53
N GLN A 134 31.61 -17.30 36.65
CA GLN A 134 30.74 -16.43 35.86
C GLN A 134 31.44 -15.85 34.62
N GLU A 135 30.67 -15.65 33.55
CA GLU A 135 31.11 -14.91 32.37
C GLU A 135 31.10 -13.39 32.63
N LEU A 136 32.07 -12.66 32.08
CA LEU A 136 32.09 -11.21 32.19
C LEU A 136 31.00 -10.58 31.29
N PRO A 137 30.24 -9.58 31.78
CA PRO A 137 29.28 -8.85 30.96
C PRO A 137 30.02 -8.08 29.85
N PHE A 138 29.52 -8.15 28.62
CA PHE A 138 30.18 -7.55 27.45
C PHE A 138 30.33 -6.01 27.52
N LEU A 139 29.45 -5.33 28.27
CA LEU A 139 29.45 -3.88 28.45
C LEU A 139 28.99 -3.53 29.88
N PRO A 140 29.89 -3.58 30.89
CA PRO A 140 29.54 -3.12 32.23
C PRO A 140 29.33 -1.60 32.25
N GLN A 141 28.35 -1.15 33.02
CA GLN A 141 28.11 0.27 33.28
C GLN A 141 28.86 0.74 34.53
N CYS A 142 29.00 -0.13 35.52
CA CYS A 142 29.67 0.13 36.80
C CYS A 142 30.66 -0.98 37.18
N ILE A 143 31.91 -0.61 37.44
CA ILE A 143 32.96 -1.52 37.93
C ILE A 143 33.29 -1.18 39.38
N GLY A 144 33.25 -2.19 40.26
CA GLY A 144 33.67 -2.08 41.66
C GLY A 144 35.15 -2.43 41.79
N VAL A 145 35.97 -1.56 42.39
CA VAL A 145 37.40 -1.79 42.57
C VAL A 145 37.75 -1.85 44.05
N VAL A 146 38.25 -3.01 44.49
CA VAL A 146 38.72 -3.26 45.86
C VAL A 146 40.23 -3.07 45.88
N THR A 147 40.68 -1.89 46.32
CA THR A 147 42.12 -1.54 46.40
C THR A 147 42.37 -0.34 47.31
N SER A 148 43.63 0.09 47.43
CA SER A 148 44.00 1.31 48.18
C SER A 148 43.76 2.58 47.34
N PRO A 149 43.03 3.58 47.84
CA PRO A 149 42.68 4.79 47.08
C PRO A 149 43.87 5.72 46.79
N SER A 150 45.02 5.52 47.45
CA SER A 150 46.22 6.34 47.26
C SER A 150 47.27 5.74 46.31
N GLY A 151 47.09 4.48 45.89
CA GLY A 151 48.09 3.74 45.11
C GLY A 151 48.21 4.17 43.64
N ALA A 152 49.26 3.69 42.96
CA ALA A 152 49.36 3.75 41.49
C ALA A 152 48.29 2.88 40.82
N VAL A 153 48.10 1.66 41.33
CA VAL A 153 47.12 0.64 40.92
C VAL A 153 45.77 1.22 40.47
N ILE A 154 45.13 2.04 41.32
CA ILE A 154 43.81 2.60 41.00
C ILE A 154 43.87 3.65 39.87
N ARG A 155 44.98 4.40 39.76
CA ARG A 155 45.21 5.35 38.67
C ARG A 155 45.45 4.64 37.35
N ASP A 156 46.19 3.52 37.38
CA ASP A 156 46.48 2.71 36.21
C ASP A 156 45.21 2.05 35.66
N ILE A 157 44.34 1.53 36.55
CA ILE A 157 42.99 1.05 36.22
C ILE A 157 42.14 2.17 35.63
N LEU A 158 42.01 3.30 36.32
CA LEU A 158 41.17 4.43 35.87
C LEU A 158 41.65 5.01 34.52
N HIS A 159 42.97 5.09 34.31
CA HIS A 159 43.55 5.51 33.04
C HIS A 159 43.21 4.53 31.92
N ARG A 160 43.39 3.22 32.14
CA ARG A 160 43.03 2.20 31.14
C ARG A 160 41.55 2.16 30.80
N LEU A 161 40.67 2.28 31.80
CA LEU A 161 39.23 2.38 31.55
C LEU A 161 38.89 3.66 30.77
N THR A 162 39.48 4.81 31.12
CA THR A 162 39.22 6.09 30.42
C THR A 162 39.68 6.08 28.95
N ASP A 163 40.81 5.43 28.67
CA ASP A 163 41.36 5.25 27.32
C ASP A 163 40.49 4.28 26.49
N ARG A 164 40.24 3.08 27.03
CA ARG A 164 39.63 1.94 26.33
C ARG A 164 38.10 2.03 26.24
N PHE A 165 37.41 2.25 27.37
CA PHE A 165 35.94 2.45 27.44
C PHE A 165 35.52 3.10 28.77
N PRO A 166 35.25 4.43 28.79
CA PRO A 166 34.79 5.12 29.99
C PRO A 166 33.49 4.54 30.55
N CYS A 167 33.53 4.11 31.81
CA CYS A 167 32.42 3.57 32.59
C CYS A 167 32.44 4.16 34.01
N HIS A 168 31.41 3.90 34.82
CA HIS A 168 31.41 4.32 36.23
C HIS A 168 32.30 3.39 37.07
N VAL A 169 33.02 3.94 38.05
CA VAL A 169 33.95 3.18 38.89
C VAL A 169 33.70 3.51 40.36
N LEU A 170 33.34 2.50 41.13
CA LEU A 170 33.15 2.59 42.58
C LEU A 170 34.37 1.98 43.28
N VAL A 171 35.12 2.78 44.04
CA VAL A 171 36.28 2.29 44.79
C VAL A 171 35.86 1.97 46.22
N TRP A 172 36.02 0.71 46.63
CA TRP A 172 35.94 0.34 48.05
C TRP A 172 37.35 0.39 48.65
N PRO A 173 37.66 1.36 49.53
CA PRO A 173 39.01 1.55 50.03
C PRO A 173 39.36 0.43 51.03
N VAL A 174 40.43 -0.30 50.75
CA VAL A 174 41.00 -1.33 51.64
C VAL A 174 42.50 -1.16 51.78
N ARG A 175 43.06 -1.61 52.91
CA ARG A 175 44.50 -1.88 53.03
C ARG A 175 44.84 -3.09 52.16
N VAL A 176 45.88 -2.95 51.33
CA VAL A 176 46.34 -3.99 50.40
C VAL A 176 47.56 -4.77 50.90
N GLN A 177 47.86 -4.68 52.19
CA GLN A 177 48.98 -5.34 52.88
C GLN A 177 48.76 -5.32 54.41
N GLY A 178 49.43 -6.23 55.12
CA GLY A 178 49.35 -6.36 56.58
C GLY A 178 48.09 -7.08 57.08
N ASP A 179 48.06 -7.41 58.37
CA ASP A 179 47.19 -8.42 58.97
C ASP A 179 45.68 -8.20 58.74
N THR A 180 45.20 -6.94 58.68
CA THR A 180 43.78 -6.63 58.48
C THR A 180 43.33 -6.66 57.02
N CYS A 181 44.25 -6.84 56.06
CA CYS A 181 43.97 -6.83 54.61
C CYS A 181 42.94 -7.90 54.22
N ALA A 182 43.10 -9.14 54.71
CA ALA A 182 42.19 -10.25 54.37
C ALA A 182 40.74 -9.96 54.75
N ASP A 183 40.50 -9.52 55.99
CA ASP A 183 39.17 -9.17 56.49
C ASP A 183 38.61 -7.90 55.84
N GLU A 184 39.46 -6.96 55.43
CA GLU A 184 39.03 -5.76 54.68
C GLU A 184 38.60 -6.11 53.25
N VAL A 185 39.37 -6.93 52.53
CA VAL A 185 39.04 -7.40 51.17
C VAL A 185 37.77 -8.25 51.17
N ALA A 186 37.64 -9.20 52.09
CA ALA A 186 36.43 -10.03 52.20
C ALA A 186 35.18 -9.18 52.49
N ARG A 187 35.26 -8.22 53.43
CA ARG A 187 34.14 -7.30 53.71
C ARG A 187 33.83 -6.35 52.55
N ALA A 188 34.80 -6.00 51.71
CA ALA A 188 34.55 -5.20 50.51
C ALA A 188 33.81 -5.99 49.41
N ILE A 189 34.20 -7.25 49.17
CA ILE A 189 33.51 -8.15 48.21
C ILE A 189 32.08 -8.42 48.70
N ALA A 190 31.90 -8.80 49.97
CA ALA A 190 30.58 -9.01 50.56
C ALA A 190 29.75 -7.71 50.58
N GLY A 191 30.38 -6.56 50.84
CA GLY A 191 29.75 -5.24 50.86
C GLY A 191 29.21 -4.80 49.50
N PHE A 192 29.93 -5.08 48.41
CA PHE A 192 29.42 -4.85 47.05
C PHE A 192 28.26 -5.79 46.69
N ASN A 193 28.35 -7.08 47.05
CA ASN A 193 27.26 -8.03 46.81
C ASN A 193 26.00 -7.74 47.65
N ALA A 194 26.16 -7.09 48.81
CA ALA A 194 25.05 -6.62 49.63
C ALA A 194 24.36 -5.34 49.12
N LEU A 195 24.84 -4.72 48.03
CA LEU A 195 24.17 -3.57 47.43
C LEU A 195 22.86 -3.98 46.74
N ALA A 196 21.78 -3.28 47.09
CA ALA A 196 20.48 -3.40 46.42
C ALA A 196 20.59 -2.87 44.97
N PRO A 197 20.00 -3.55 43.96
CA PRO A 197 20.04 -3.10 42.58
C PRO A 197 19.52 -1.67 42.37
N ASP A 198 18.37 -1.35 42.98
CA ASP A 198 17.74 -0.02 42.96
C ASP A 198 18.24 0.91 44.09
N GLY A 199 19.47 0.69 44.57
CA GLY A 199 20.07 1.46 45.66
C GLY A 199 20.49 2.88 45.27
N PRO A 200 20.77 3.77 46.26
CA PRO A 200 21.34 5.11 46.01
C PRO A 200 22.79 5.06 45.52
N VAL A 201 23.43 3.89 45.59
CA VAL A 201 24.71 3.55 44.97
C VAL A 201 24.45 2.34 44.10
N ALA A 202 24.80 2.41 42.81
CA ALA A 202 24.60 1.31 41.87
C ALA A 202 25.42 0.08 42.30
N ARG A 203 24.82 -1.10 42.21
CA ARG A 203 25.56 -2.37 42.33
C ARG A 203 26.50 -2.51 41.11
N PRO A 204 27.78 -2.85 41.29
CA PRO A 204 28.67 -3.13 40.17
C PRO A 204 28.24 -4.33 39.32
N ASP A 205 28.52 -4.27 38.02
CA ASP A 205 28.38 -5.38 37.09
C ASP A 205 29.60 -6.33 37.12
N VAL A 206 30.76 -5.80 37.53
CA VAL A 206 32.05 -6.51 37.67
C VAL A 206 32.80 -6.00 38.89
N LEU A 207 33.46 -6.89 39.63
CA LEU A 207 34.43 -6.55 40.67
C LEU A 207 35.87 -6.77 40.19
N ILE A 208 36.78 -5.88 40.57
CA ILE A 208 38.22 -6.04 40.40
C ILE A 208 38.89 -5.93 41.77
N VAL A 209 39.56 -6.99 42.21
CA VAL A 209 40.41 -6.98 43.41
C VAL A 209 41.86 -6.80 42.97
N ALA A 210 42.46 -5.64 43.26
CA ALA A 210 43.72 -5.23 42.62
C ALA A 210 44.83 -4.84 43.62
N ARG A 211 46.04 -5.34 43.36
CA ARG A 211 47.28 -4.96 44.05
C ARG A 211 48.42 -4.73 43.03
N GLY A 212 49.43 -3.96 43.43
CA GLY A 212 50.69 -3.89 42.69
C GLY A 212 51.65 -5.02 43.10
N GLY A 213 52.87 -5.00 42.55
CA GLY A 213 53.94 -5.87 43.01
C GLY A 213 54.34 -5.63 44.47
N GLY A 214 54.92 -6.65 45.09
CA GLY A 214 55.46 -6.66 46.46
C GLY A 214 56.10 -8.02 46.73
N SER A 215 56.47 -8.31 47.98
CA SER A 215 56.98 -9.65 48.32
C SER A 215 55.85 -10.68 48.42
N LEU A 216 56.22 -11.96 48.49
CA LEU A 216 55.30 -13.06 48.81
C LEU A 216 54.58 -12.83 50.16
N GLU A 217 55.24 -12.18 51.11
CA GLU A 217 54.69 -11.86 52.43
C GLU A 217 53.60 -10.78 52.32
N ASP A 218 53.78 -9.76 51.46
CA ASP A 218 52.73 -8.77 51.22
C ASP A 218 51.53 -9.35 50.44
N LEU A 219 51.78 -10.35 49.58
CA LEU A 219 50.74 -11.08 48.84
C LEU A 219 49.99 -12.08 49.75
N TRP A 220 50.53 -12.39 50.92
CA TRP A 220 49.99 -13.42 51.81
C TRP A 220 48.53 -13.24 52.24
N PRO A 221 48.00 -12.03 52.54
CA PRO A 221 46.59 -11.87 52.92
C PRO A 221 45.59 -12.33 51.84
N PHE A 222 46.00 -12.41 50.58
CA PHE A 222 45.19 -12.91 49.46
C PHE A 222 45.24 -14.45 49.33
N ASN A 223 46.03 -15.11 50.18
CA ASN A 223 46.10 -16.56 50.39
C ASN A 223 45.41 -16.98 51.71
N GLU A 224 44.66 -16.08 52.34
CA GLU A 224 43.81 -16.40 53.49
C GLU A 224 42.44 -16.94 53.05
N GLU A 225 41.96 -17.92 53.80
CA GLU A 225 40.78 -18.72 53.48
C GLU A 225 39.50 -17.87 53.33
N VAL A 226 39.36 -16.83 54.17
CA VAL A 226 38.23 -15.90 54.15
C VAL A 226 38.12 -15.15 52.81
N VAL A 227 39.25 -14.79 52.18
CA VAL A 227 39.27 -14.08 50.91
C VAL A 227 38.87 -15.04 49.78
N ALA A 228 39.47 -16.23 49.73
CA ALA A 228 39.18 -17.23 48.70
C ALA A 228 37.71 -17.67 48.72
N ARG A 229 37.15 -17.95 49.91
CA ARG A 229 35.73 -18.33 50.04
C ARG A 229 34.79 -17.17 49.66
N THR A 230 35.08 -15.95 50.08
CA THR A 230 34.21 -14.79 49.76
C THR A 230 34.26 -14.42 48.28
N ALA A 231 35.41 -14.60 47.61
CA ALA A 231 35.52 -14.41 46.17
C ALA A 231 34.71 -15.45 45.38
N ALA A 232 34.84 -16.74 45.71
CA ALA A 232 34.08 -17.83 45.08
C ALA A 232 32.57 -17.84 45.40
N GLN A 233 32.13 -17.01 46.36
CA GLN A 233 30.73 -16.81 46.75
C GLN A 233 30.18 -15.44 46.31
N SER A 234 30.87 -14.74 45.41
CA SER A 234 30.43 -13.45 44.87
C SER A 234 29.33 -13.66 43.81
N ASP A 235 28.15 -13.05 43.99
CA ASP A 235 27.14 -13.01 42.93
C ASP A 235 27.58 -12.11 41.75
N ILE A 236 28.47 -11.13 42.00
CA ILE A 236 29.03 -10.25 40.96
C ILE A 236 30.33 -10.88 40.42
N PRO A 237 30.49 -11.04 39.09
CA PRO A 237 31.72 -11.56 38.48
C PRO A 237 32.98 -10.81 38.95
N LEU A 238 33.99 -11.56 39.40
CA LEU A 238 35.18 -11.05 40.06
C LEU A 238 36.45 -11.35 39.24
N ILE A 239 37.21 -10.29 38.94
CA ILE A 239 38.55 -10.36 38.36
C ILE A 239 39.58 -10.19 39.47
N SER A 240 40.44 -11.19 39.69
CA SER A 240 41.64 -11.04 40.52
C SER A 240 42.77 -10.41 39.72
N ALA A 241 43.42 -9.41 40.30
CA ALA A 241 44.52 -8.64 39.71
C ALA A 241 45.61 -8.40 40.78
N VAL A 242 46.01 -9.48 41.45
CA VAL A 242 46.89 -9.48 42.62
C VAL A 242 48.22 -10.17 42.33
N GLY A 243 48.18 -11.38 41.76
CA GLY A 243 49.38 -12.14 41.40
C GLY A 243 50.01 -11.69 40.08
N HIS A 244 51.35 -11.72 40.01
CA HIS A 244 52.08 -11.66 38.74
C HIS A 244 52.05 -13.05 38.07
N GLU A 245 52.57 -13.20 36.84
CA GLU A 245 52.47 -14.48 36.09
C GLU A 245 52.92 -15.71 36.89
N THR A 246 54.04 -15.60 37.61
CA THR A 246 54.61 -16.64 38.50
C THR A 246 53.84 -16.82 39.81
N ASP A 247 53.27 -15.74 40.35
CA ASP A 247 52.90 -15.65 41.77
C ASP A 247 51.39 -15.82 41.95
N THR A 248 50.88 -17.01 41.63
CA THR A 248 49.42 -17.28 41.65
C THR A 248 48.91 -17.49 43.08
N THR A 249 47.99 -16.62 43.51
CA THR A 249 47.39 -16.59 44.85
C THR A 249 46.09 -17.42 44.94
N LEU A 250 45.58 -17.69 46.15
CA LEU A 250 44.31 -18.44 46.31
C LEU A 250 43.10 -17.66 45.78
N ILE A 251 43.10 -16.32 45.86
CA ILE A 251 42.07 -15.51 45.19
C ILE A 251 42.14 -15.63 43.66
N ASP A 252 43.31 -15.81 43.05
CA ASP A 252 43.41 -16.04 41.59
C ASP A 252 42.78 -17.37 41.15
N TYR A 253 42.70 -18.37 42.05
CA TYR A 253 41.98 -19.63 41.79
C TYR A 253 40.48 -19.52 42.08
N ALA A 254 40.08 -18.73 43.10
CA ALA A 254 38.67 -18.52 43.47
C ALA A 254 37.92 -17.56 42.56
N ALA A 255 38.58 -16.51 42.06
CA ALA A 255 38.00 -15.53 41.16
C ALA A 255 37.54 -16.16 39.84
N ASP A 256 36.48 -15.62 39.24
CA ASP A 256 35.99 -16.04 37.93
C ASP A 256 37.07 -15.90 36.86
N TRP A 257 37.79 -14.77 36.90
CA TRP A 257 38.86 -14.43 35.97
C TRP A 257 40.13 -13.98 36.70
N ARG A 258 41.29 -14.37 36.17
CA ARG A 258 42.61 -13.91 36.62
C ARG A 258 43.21 -12.97 35.57
N ALA A 259 43.67 -11.80 36.01
CA ALA A 259 44.47 -10.88 35.22
C ALA A 259 45.90 -10.81 35.80
N PRO A 260 46.97 -10.85 34.97
CA PRO A 260 48.36 -10.81 35.45
C PRO A 260 48.80 -9.42 35.93
N THR A 261 48.01 -8.37 35.70
CA THR A 261 48.25 -7.00 36.18
C THR A 261 46.92 -6.25 36.41
N PRO A 262 46.91 -5.19 37.22
CA PRO A 262 45.77 -4.26 37.34
C PRO A 262 45.34 -3.64 36.00
N THR A 263 46.28 -3.34 35.11
CA THR A 263 45.97 -2.82 33.77
C THR A 263 45.32 -3.88 32.89
N ALA A 264 45.76 -5.14 32.95
CA ALA A 264 45.13 -6.25 32.24
C ALA A 264 43.70 -6.51 32.76
N ALA A 265 43.43 -6.33 34.06
CA ALA A 265 42.09 -6.46 34.62
C ALA A 265 41.12 -5.40 34.08
N ALA A 266 41.57 -4.14 34.02
CA ALA A 266 40.83 -3.06 33.38
C ALA A 266 40.58 -3.34 31.89
N GLU A 267 41.55 -3.94 31.19
CA GLU A 267 41.42 -4.32 29.79
C GLU A 267 40.50 -5.54 29.56
N MET A 268 40.48 -6.51 30.48
CA MET A 268 39.56 -7.66 30.42
C MET A 268 38.11 -7.26 30.75
N ALA A 269 37.92 -6.29 31.65
CA ALA A 269 36.59 -5.85 32.07
C ALA A 269 35.81 -5.08 30.98
N VAL A 270 36.46 -4.46 29.98
CA VAL A 270 35.78 -3.62 28.98
C VAL A 270 36.21 -3.84 27.53
N PRO A 271 35.28 -3.74 26.56
CA PRO A 271 35.58 -3.79 25.12
C PRO A 271 36.30 -2.52 24.66
N VAL A 272 36.88 -2.53 23.46
CA VAL A 272 37.55 -1.35 22.89
C VAL A 272 36.53 -0.42 22.23
N ARG A 273 36.32 0.78 22.79
CA ARG A 273 35.33 1.76 22.30
C ARG A 273 35.51 2.12 20.82
N ALA A 274 36.76 2.21 20.34
CA ALA A 274 37.06 2.53 18.94
C ALA A 274 36.58 1.44 17.96
N GLU A 275 36.67 0.17 18.35
CA GLU A 275 36.20 -0.97 17.54
C GLU A 275 34.67 -1.02 17.48
N LEU A 276 33.99 -0.72 18.59
CA LEU A 276 32.54 -0.57 18.64
C LEU A 276 32.07 0.61 17.75
N GLN A 277 32.77 1.74 17.80
CA GLN A 277 32.48 2.90 16.94
C GLN A 277 32.68 2.59 15.45
N ALA A 278 33.76 1.89 15.08
CA ALA A 278 34.00 1.45 13.71
C ALA A 278 32.92 0.45 13.23
N SER A 279 32.54 -0.51 14.08
CA SER A 279 31.50 -1.51 13.79
C SER A 279 30.12 -0.88 13.60
N LEU A 280 29.80 0.14 14.41
CA LEU A 280 28.59 0.94 14.26
C LEU A 280 28.62 1.76 12.96
N ALA A 281 29.74 2.39 12.63
CA ALA A 281 29.90 3.22 11.43
C ALA A 281 29.75 2.42 10.13
N ASP A 282 30.35 1.21 10.01
CA ASP A 282 30.09 0.36 8.85
C ASP A 282 28.64 -0.15 8.84
N SER A 283 28.05 -0.50 9.98
CA SER A 283 26.65 -0.94 10.03
C SER A 283 25.69 0.15 9.56
N GLN A 284 25.90 1.41 9.97
CA GLN A 284 25.21 2.58 9.44
C GLN A 284 25.46 2.75 7.93
N GLY A 285 26.71 2.60 7.48
CA GLY A 285 27.07 2.63 6.06
C GLY A 285 26.35 1.56 5.23
N ARG A 286 26.26 0.32 5.73
CA ARG A 286 25.51 -0.78 5.12
C ARG A 286 24.01 -0.46 5.07
N GLN A 287 23.45 0.10 6.13
CA GLN A 287 22.05 0.51 6.22
C GLN A 287 21.71 1.63 5.22
N LEU A 288 22.55 2.66 5.09
CA LEU A 288 22.39 3.74 4.11
C LEU A 288 22.48 3.21 2.68
N ARG A 289 23.49 2.38 2.38
CA ARG A 289 23.63 1.72 1.07
C ARG A 289 22.43 0.82 0.72
N ALA A 290 21.79 0.20 1.72
CA ALA A 290 20.58 -0.59 1.52
C ALA A 290 19.34 0.27 1.24
N GLN A 291 19.17 1.39 1.96
CA GLN A 291 18.09 2.35 1.70
C GLN A 291 18.19 2.96 0.30
N MET A 292 19.39 3.40 -0.12
CA MET A 292 19.62 3.95 -1.46
C MET A 292 19.18 2.98 -2.56
N ARG A 293 19.63 1.72 -2.51
CA ARG A 293 19.20 0.68 -3.47
C ARG A 293 17.69 0.41 -3.46
N GLN A 294 17.02 0.59 -2.33
CA GLN A 294 15.57 0.44 -2.26
C GLN A 294 14.85 1.63 -2.90
N PHE A 295 15.35 2.86 -2.74
CA PHE A 295 14.83 4.03 -3.47
C PHE A 295 15.08 3.91 -4.98
N GLU A 296 16.29 3.55 -5.40
CA GLU A 296 16.62 3.26 -6.82
C GLU A 296 15.68 2.21 -7.42
N ARG A 297 15.41 1.13 -6.68
CA ARG A 297 14.48 0.07 -7.11
C ARG A 297 13.03 0.55 -7.21
N LEU A 298 12.58 1.39 -6.28
CA LEU A 298 11.23 1.94 -6.30
C LEU A 298 11.05 2.95 -7.44
N ASP A 299 12.02 3.83 -7.66
CA ASP A 299 12.02 4.78 -8.78
C ASP A 299 12.05 4.04 -10.14
N ALA A 300 12.96 3.06 -10.30
CA ALA A 300 13.02 2.24 -11.50
C ALA A 300 11.73 1.43 -11.75
N HIS A 301 11.01 1.05 -10.68
CA HIS A 301 9.71 0.39 -10.78
C HIS A 301 8.60 1.35 -11.20
N VAL A 302 8.51 2.53 -10.59
CA VAL A 302 7.54 3.59 -10.96
C VAL A 302 7.80 4.08 -12.39
N SER A 303 9.04 4.38 -12.75
CA SER A 303 9.49 4.70 -14.10
C SER A 303 9.34 3.53 -15.09
N GLY A 304 9.21 2.30 -14.60
CA GLY A 304 8.79 1.12 -15.37
C GLY A 304 7.30 1.13 -15.69
N LEU A 305 6.46 1.27 -14.66
CA LEU A 305 5.00 1.33 -14.78
C LEU A 305 4.53 2.54 -15.59
N ALA A 306 5.16 3.71 -15.41
CA ALA A 306 4.83 4.94 -16.13
C ALA A 306 5.03 4.81 -17.65
N ARG A 307 6.01 4.00 -18.10
CA ARG A 307 6.21 3.68 -19.53
C ARG A 307 5.14 2.74 -20.10
N GLY A 308 4.35 2.09 -19.26
CA GLY A 308 3.18 1.30 -19.64
C GLY A 308 1.89 2.12 -19.80
N LEU A 309 1.91 3.41 -19.41
CA LEU A 309 0.78 4.31 -19.63
C LEU A 309 0.76 4.79 -21.09
N PRO A 310 -0.39 4.74 -21.79
CA PRO A 310 -0.53 5.35 -23.12
C PRO A 310 -0.33 6.87 -23.03
N LYS A 311 0.14 7.51 -24.10
CA LYS A 311 0.29 8.96 -24.10
C LYS A 311 -1.08 9.62 -24.03
N PHE A 312 -1.11 10.85 -23.50
CA PHE A 312 -2.31 11.69 -23.50
C PHE A 312 -2.86 11.91 -24.92
N GLU A 313 -1.98 11.97 -25.92
CA GLU A 313 -2.34 12.05 -27.34
C GLU A 313 -3.06 10.78 -27.83
N ASP A 314 -2.55 9.59 -27.48
CA ASP A 314 -3.13 8.30 -27.85
C ASP A 314 -4.53 8.11 -27.22
N LEU A 315 -4.68 8.51 -25.95
CA LEU A 315 -5.96 8.49 -25.22
C LEU A 315 -7.02 9.41 -25.85
N LEU A 316 -6.61 10.54 -26.41
CA LEU A 316 -7.50 11.50 -27.07
C LEU A 316 -7.72 11.21 -28.57
N ALA A 317 -6.92 10.35 -29.20
CA ALA A 317 -6.99 10.10 -30.64
C ALA A 317 -8.38 9.61 -31.09
N LEU A 318 -8.94 8.60 -30.42
CA LEU A 318 -10.27 8.07 -30.75
C LEU A 318 -11.41 9.08 -30.44
N PRO A 319 -11.50 9.71 -29.25
CA PRO A 319 -12.46 10.78 -28.99
C PRO A 319 -12.40 11.92 -30.01
N ARG A 320 -11.20 12.34 -30.41
CA ARG A 320 -10.98 13.38 -31.42
C ARG A 320 -11.47 12.95 -32.80
N GLN A 321 -11.11 11.74 -33.25
CA GLN A 321 -11.59 11.18 -34.51
C GLN A 321 -13.13 11.05 -34.54
N LEU A 322 -13.76 10.72 -33.42
CA LEU A 322 -15.23 10.68 -33.30
C LEU A 322 -15.85 12.08 -33.39
N LEU A 323 -15.25 13.10 -32.77
CA LEU A 323 -15.67 14.50 -32.85
C LEU A 323 -15.50 15.07 -34.27
N ASP A 324 -14.38 14.79 -34.94
CA ASP A 324 -14.12 15.21 -36.31
C ASP A 324 -15.13 14.59 -37.28
N ASN A 325 -15.38 13.27 -37.16
CA ASN A 325 -16.42 12.57 -37.93
C ASN A 325 -17.83 13.13 -37.67
N ALA A 326 -18.17 13.44 -36.42
CA ALA A 326 -19.46 14.03 -36.08
C ALA A 326 -19.62 15.44 -36.70
N SER A 327 -18.56 16.25 -36.66
CA SER A 327 -18.54 17.61 -37.19
C SER A 327 -18.68 17.63 -38.72
N GLN A 328 -17.97 16.75 -39.44
CA GLN A 328 -18.13 16.58 -40.89
C GLN A 328 -19.55 16.13 -41.26
N ARG A 329 -20.09 15.13 -40.54
CA ARG A 329 -21.45 14.63 -40.76
C ARG A 329 -22.53 15.68 -40.47
N LEU A 330 -22.32 16.56 -39.49
CA LEU A 330 -23.22 17.67 -39.19
C LEU A 330 -23.29 18.66 -40.35
N GLY A 331 -22.15 19.12 -40.88
CA GLY A 331 -22.10 20.06 -42.00
C GLY A 331 -22.74 19.52 -43.28
N ALA A 332 -22.47 18.24 -43.61
CA ALA A 332 -23.12 17.55 -44.74
C ALA A 332 -24.63 17.34 -44.50
N GLY A 333 -25.03 16.98 -43.29
CA GLY A 333 -26.42 16.79 -42.89
C GLY A 333 -27.25 18.07 -42.98
N LEU A 334 -26.73 19.18 -42.45
CA LEU A 334 -27.36 20.51 -42.53
C LEU A 334 -27.51 20.97 -43.99
N SER A 335 -26.44 20.86 -44.79
CA SER A 335 -26.46 21.23 -46.21
C SER A 335 -27.49 20.40 -47.00
N LYS A 336 -27.55 19.08 -46.76
CA LYS A 336 -28.56 18.20 -47.37
C LYS A 336 -29.97 18.56 -46.93
N ASN A 337 -30.18 18.90 -45.65
CA ASN A 337 -31.49 19.31 -45.14
C ASN A 337 -31.96 20.63 -45.78
N VAL A 338 -31.09 21.64 -45.86
CA VAL A 338 -31.36 22.90 -46.57
C VAL A 338 -31.71 22.62 -48.03
N GLY A 339 -30.99 21.73 -48.73
CA GLY A 339 -31.33 21.32 -50.10
C GLY A 339 -32.71 20.66 -50.24
N VAL A 340 -33.11 19.80 -49.30
CA VAL A 340 -34.45 19.17 -49.28
C VAL A 340 -35.55 20.21 -49.04
N HIS A 341 -35.34 21.16 -48.12
CA HIS A 341 -36.31 22.23 -47.87
C HIS A 341 -36.38 23.24 -49.02
N ALA A 342 -35.25 23.62 -49.62
CA ALA A 342 -35.19 24.52 -50.77
C ALA A 342 -35.85 23.91 -52.02
N THR A 343 -35.59 22.62 -52.33
CA THR A 343 -36.26 21.93 -53.46
C THR A 343 -37.76 21.73 -53.21
N ARG A 344 -38.19 21.51 -51.96
CA ARG A 344 -39.61 21.51 -51.59
C ARG A 344 -40.25 22.88 -51.78
N ALA A 345 -39.58 23.96 -51.36
CA ALA A 345 -40.05 25.33 -51.54
C ALA A 345 -40.16 25.71 -53.03
N ALA A 346 -39.12 25.42 -53.83
CA ALA A 346 -39.11 25.65 -55.27
C ALA A 346 -40.24 24.88 -56.00
N ARG A 347 -40.51 23.63 -55.61
CA ARG A 347 -41.62 22.83 -56.15
C ARG A 347 -43.00 23.43 -55.82
N ILE A 348 -43.16 24.06 -54.66
CA ILE A 348 -44.40 24.77 -54.29
C ILE A 348 -44.51 26.08 -55.06
N ALA A 349 -43.44 26.88 -55.12
CA ALA A 349 -43.39 28.14 -55.86
C ALA A 349 -43.68 27.96 -57.37
N ALA A 350 -43.14 26.89 -57.98
CA ALA A 350 -43.39 26.57 -59.40
C ALA A 350 -44.88 26.33 -59.72
N ARG A 351 -45.68 25.84 -58.74
CA ARG A 351 -47.14 25.67 -58.89
C ARG A 351 -47.92 26.99 -58.80
N LEU A 352 -47.28 28.06 -58.36
CA LEU A 352 -47.84 29.41 -58.18
C LEU A 352 -47.28 30.41 -59.21
N ASN A 353 -46.59 29.94 -60.25
CA ASN A 353 -46.00 30.79 -61.28
C ASN A 353 -47.09 31.57 -62.05
N PRO A 354 -47.10 32.92 -62.02
CA PRO A 354 -48.11 33.75 -62.69
C PRO A 354 -48.27 33.45 -64.18
N ALA A 355 -47.19 33.08 -64.88
CA ALA A 355 -47.25 32.76 -66.32
C ALA A 355 -48.11 31.50 -66.59
N THR A 356 -47.99 30.46 -65.75
CA THR A 356 -48.76 29.22 -65.92
C THR A 356 -50.24 29.41 -65.54
N LEU A 357 -50.53 30.29 -64.58
CA LEU A 357 -51.89 30.69 -64.23
C LEU A 357 -52.52 31.54 -65.34
N GLY A 358 -51.76 32.49 -65.91
CA GLY A 358 -52.18 33.30 -67.05
C GLY A 358 -52.50 32.46 -68.29
N GLN A 359 -51.61 31.53 -68.67
CA GLN A 359 -51.84 30.60 -69.78
C GLN A 359 -53.11 29.75 -69.61
N ARG A 360 -53.35 29.22 -68.40
CA ARG A 360 -54.60 28.48 -68.11
C ARG A 360 -55.83 29.37 -68.22
N THR A 361 -55.76 30.62 -67.76
CA THR A 361 -56.87 31.58 -67.84
C THR A 361 -57.22 31.94 -69.29
N VAL A 362 -56.21 32.11 -70.15
CA VAL A 362 -56.38 32.33 -71.60
C VAL A 362 -57.00 31.10 -72.27
N PHE A 363 -56.50 29.90 -71.98
CA PHE A 363 -57.05 28.66 -72.53
C PHE A 363 -58.52 28.45 -72.18
N PHE A 364 -58.92 28.70 -70.92
CA PHE A 364 -60.33 28.60 -70.52
C PHE A 364 -61.21 29.69 -71.16
N HIS A 365 -60.72 30.92 -71.33
CA HIS A 365 -61.43 31.96 -72.09
C HIS A 365 -61.67 31.54 -73.55
N GLN A 366 -60.64 31.04 -74.23
CA GLN A 366 -60.77 30.55 -75.61
C GLN A 366 -61.80 29.41 -75.69
N ARG A 367 -61.74 28.44 -74.77
CA ARG A 367 -62.69 27.31 -74.76
C ARG A 367 -64.13 27.73 -74.44
N LEU A 368 -64.34 28.76 -73.61
CA LEU A 368 -65.68 29.34 -73.41
C LEU A 368 -66.20 30.00 -74.69
N ASN A 369 -65.37 30.80 -75.38
CA ASN A 369 -65.71 31.44 -76.65
C ASN A 369 -65.97 30.43 -77.79
N ASP A 370 -65.37 29.24 -77.73
CA ASP A 370 -65.64 28.16 -78.68
C ASP A 370 -66.97 27.46 -78.40
N LEU A 371 -67.27 27.20 -77.13
CA LEU A 371 -68.54 26.60 -76.69
C LEU A 371 -69.73 27.52 -76.97
N ASP A 372 -69.59 28.82 -76.72
CA ASP A 372 -70.60 29.84 -77.02
C ASP A 372 -70.93 29.89 -78.52
N ARG A 373 -69.90 29.99 -79.38
CA ARG A 373 -70.08 29.97 -80.84
C ARG A 373 -70.71 28.65 -81.33
N GLY A 374 -70.37 27.52 -80.72
CA GLY A 374 -71.01 26.23 -80.98
C GLY A 374 -72.50 26.23 -80.62
N LEU A 375 -72.84 26.73 -79.42
CA LEU A 375 -74.21 26.83 -78.92
C LEU A 375 -75.07 27.74 -79.79
N HIS A 376 -74.61 28.96 -80.10
CA HIS A 376 -75.31 29.88 -80.99
C HIS A 376 -75.53 29.32 -82.39
N THR A 377 -74.56 28.57 -82.93
CA THR A 377 -74.70 27.89 -84.24
C THR A 377 -75.76 26.79 -84.17
N ARG A 378 -75.74 25.95 -83.12
CA ARG A 378 -76.69 24.85 -82.97
C ARG A 378 -78.12 25.33 -82.70
N MET A 379 -78.31 26.39 -81.92
CA MET A 379 -79.63 27.00 -81.69
C MET A 379 -80.26 27.51 -82.99
N ARG A 380 -79.50 28.22 -83.83
CA ARG A 380 -79.98 28.74 -85.13
C ARG A 380 -80.44 27.61 -86.05
N GLU A 381 -79.70 26.50 -86.08
CA GLU A 381 -80.06 25.34 -86.88
C GLU A 381 -81.31 24.61 -86.34
N ASN A 382 -81.44 24.49 -85.02
CA ASN A 382 -82.61 23.84 -84.39
C ASN A 382 -83.91 24.64 -84.66
N ILE A 383 -83.85 25.97 -84.59
CA ILE A 383 -84.98 26.86 -84.92
C ILE A 383 -85.36 26.73 -86.42
N ARG A 384 -84.37 26.67 -87.32
CA ARG A 384 -84.59 26.46 -88.76
C ARG A 384 -85.33 25.16 -89.03
N GLN A 385 -84.93 24.07 -88.39
CA GLN A 385 -85.56 22.75 -88.54
C GLN A 385 -86.99 22.72 -87.97
N ALA A 386 -87.23 23.40 -86.85
CA ALA A 386 -88.57 23.54 -86.27
C ALA A 386 -89.55 24.26 -87.22
N HIS A 387 -89.15 25.38 -87.84
CA HIS A 387 -89.98 26.07 -88.83
C HIS A 387 -90.29 25.18 -90.05
N GLN A 388 -89.28 24.47 -90.58
CA GLN A 388 -89.47 23.55 -91.72
C GLN A 388 -90.45 22.41 -91.43
N ALA A 389 -90.47 21.91 -90.19
CA ALA A 389 -91.44 20.90 -89.75
C ALA A 389 -92.88 21.45 -89.68
N ILE A 390 -93.06 22.66 -89.16
CA ILE A 390 -94.35 23.35 -89.09
C ILE A 390 -94.91 23.59 -90.51
N ASP A 391 -94.08 24.10 -91.43
CA ASP A 391 -94.45 24.30 -92.84
C ASP A 391 -94.85 22.98 -93.53
N ALA A 392 -94.25 21.85 -93.16
CA ALA A 392 -94.62 20.54 -93.69
C ALA A 392 -95.99 20.09 -93.18
N MET A 393 -96.23 20.15 -91.86
CA MET A 393 -97.50 19.77 -91.24
C MET A 393 -98.68 20.62 -91.75
N GLY A 394 -98.49 21.93 -91.89
CA GLY A 394 -99.52 22.85 -92.42
C GLY A 394 -100.00 22.46 -93.81
N ARG A 395 -99.12 21.95 -94.68
CA ARG A 395 -99.48 21.48 -96.03
C ARG A 395 -100.24 20.15 -96.03
N GLN A 396 -100.01 19.27 -95.06
CA GLN A 396 -100.78 18.03 -94.93
C GLN A 396 -102.21 18.28 -94.41
N LEU A 397 -102.39 19.24 -93.50
CA LEU A 397 -103.70 19.56 -92.93
C LEU A 397 -104.72 19.95 -94.01
N THR A 398 -104.32 20.83 -94.93
CA THR A 398 -105.16 21.35 -96.03
C THR A 398 -105.55 20.28 -97.06
N LEU A 399 -104.81 19.16 -97.14
CA LEU A 399 -105.07 18.07 -98.08
C LEU A 399 -106.06 17.02 -97.55
N LEU A 400 -106.38 17.05 -96.25
CA LEU A 400 -107.16 16.01 -95.57
C LEU A 400 -108.51 16.50 -95.01
N SER A 401 -108.90 17.77 -95.22
CA SER A 401 -110.20 18.28 -94.76
C SER A 401 -111.35 17.81 -95.66
N HIS A 402 -112.47 17.40 -95.06
CA HIS A 402 -113.66 16.92 -95.78
C HIS A 402 -114.35 18.02 -96.61
N GLU A 403 -114.15 19.29 -96.27
CA GLU A 403 -114.64 20.43 -97.05
C GLU A 403 -114.09 20.41 -98.49
N SER A 404 -112.84 20.00 -98.67
CA SER A 404 -112.18 19.85 -99.98
C SER A 404 -112.77 18.71 -100.84
N VAL A 405 -113.59 17.85 -100.24
CA VAL A 405 -114.31 16.74 -100.88
C VAL A 405 -115.75 17.16 -101.20
N LEU A 406 -116.44 17.82 -100.26
CA LEU A 406 -117.80 18.36 -100.48
C LEU A 406 -117.82 19.39 -101.63
N GLN A 407 -116.78 20.23 -101.76
CA GLN A 407 -116.64 21.16 -102.90
C GLN A 407 -116.57 20.48 -104.29
N ARG A 408 -116.42 19.15 -104.36
CA ARG A 408 -116.38 18.38 -105.63
C ARG A 408 -117.74 17.83 -106.06
N GLY A 409 -118.83 18.26 -105.43
CA GLY A 409 -120.21 17.97 -105.85
C GLY A 409 -120.82 16.68 -105.28
N PHE A 410 -120.18 16.06 -104.28
CA PHE A 410 -120.74 14.90 -103.59
C PHE A 410 -121.71 15.31 -102.46
N ALA A 411 -122.80 14.57 -102.32
CA ALA A 411 -123.74 14.70 -101.21
C ALA A 411 -123.38 13.72 -100.09
N LEU A 412 -123.46 14.17 -98.83
CA LEU A 412 -123.34 13.32 -97.64
C LEU A 412 -124.74 12.92 -97.19
N VAL A 413 -125.12 11.67 -97.42
CA VAL A 413 -126.41 11.10 -97.01
C VAL A 413 -126.27 10.50 -95.62
N THR A 414 -127.07 10.96 -94.65
CA THR A 414 -127.03 10.53 -93.24
C THR A 414 -128.39 10.05 -92.76
N ASN A 415 -128.42 8.95 -91.99
CA ASN A 415 -129.64 8.48 -91.33
C ASN A 415 -130.06 9.41 -90.17
N ALA A 416 -131.20 9.13 -89.55
CA ALA A 416 -131.73 9.87 -88.41
C ALA A 416 -130.82 9.88 -87.14
N THR A 417 -129.70 9.16 -87.13
CA THR A 417 -128.67 9.22 -86.06
C THR A 417 -127.40 9.98 -86.49
N GLY A 418 -127.41 10.66 -87.64
CA GLY A 418 -126.27 11.42 -88.17
C GLY A 418 -125.14 10.56 -88.74
N LEU A 419 -125.36 9.24 -88.92
CA LEU A 419 -124.38 8.33 -89.49
C LEU A 419 -124.59 8.21 -91.00
N ALA A 420 -123.50 8.22 -91.76
CA ALA A 420 -123.55 8.20 -93.22
C ALA A 420 -124.08 6.85 -93.74
N VAL A 421 -125.18 6.89 -94.50
CA VAL A 421 -125.79 5.72 -95.17
C VAL A 421 -124.85 5.22 -96.27
N ARG A 422 -124.59 3.91 -96.31
CA ARG A 422 -123.63 3.31 -97.27
C ARG A 422 -124.18 2.07 -97.99
N GLN A 423 -125.15 1.37 -97.43
CA GLN A 423 -125.79 0.20 -98.04
C GLN A 423 -127.32 0.31 -97.95
N PRO A 424 -128.10 -0.37 -98.83
CA PRO A 424 -129.56 -0.30 -98.80
C PRO A 424 -130.17 -0.76 -97.47
N ASP A 425 -129.53 -1.73 -96.81
CA ASP A 425 -129.98 -2.29 -95.53
C ASP A 425 -129.86 -1.30 -94.36
N ASP A 426 -129.08 -0.22 -94.49
CA ASP A 426 -128.95 0.85 -93.48
C ASP A 426 -130.25 1.69 -93.36
N ALA A 427 -131.16 1.62 -94.34
CA ALA A 427 -132.34 2.47 -94.45
C ALA A 427 -133.55 1.72 -95.07
N PRO A 428 -134.22 0.81 -94.32
CA PRO A 428 -135.36 0.06 -94.82
C PRO A 428 -136.57 0.96 -95.14
N VAL A 429 -137.48 0.42 -95.96
CA VAL A 429 -138.72 1.09 -96.40
C VAL A 429 -139.52 1.64 -95.22
N GLY A 430 -139.91 2.91 -95.31
CA GLY A 430 -140.60 3.68 -94.28
C GLY A 430 -139.70 4.67 -93.52
N SER A 431 -138.37 4.53 -93.61
CA SER A 431 -137.41 5.35 -92.86
C SER A 431 -137.13 6.73 -93.48
N ASN A 432 -136.73 7.68 -92.62
CA ASN A 432 -136.33 9.05 -92.98
C ASN A 432 -134.80 9.19 -93.02
N VAL A 433 -134.30 9.94 -93.99
CA VAL A 433 -132.87 10.15 -94.27
C VAL A 433 -132.61 11.63 -94.61
N ASP A 434 -131.52 12.18 -94.09
CA ASP A 434 -131.07 13.56 -94.33
C ASP A 434 -129.96 13.59 -95.39
N ILE A 435 -129.98 14.57 -96.29
CA ILE A 435 -128.98 14.74 -97.36
C ILE A 435 -128.31 16.10 -97.22
N GLN A 436 -127.01 16.13 -96.91
CA GLN A 436 -126.21 17.34 -96.79
C GLN A 436 -125.40 17.60 -98.07
N LEU A 437 -125.51 18.81 -98.60
CA LEU A 437 -124.79 19.27 -99.80
C LEU A 437 -123.74 20.35 -99.48
N ALA A 438 -122.87 20.63 -100.45
CA ALA A 438 -121.93 21.75 -100.39
C ALA A 438 -122.67 23.06 -100.07
N GLY A 439 -122.26 23.74 -98.99
CA GLY A 439 -123.00 24.89 -98.42
C GLY A 439 -123.76 24.58 -97.13
N GLY A 440 -123.75 23.32 -96.64
CA GLY A 440 -124.09 23.00 -95.25
C GLY A 440 -125.58 23.00 -94.90
N LYS A 441 -126.47 22.93 -95.89
CA LYS A 441 -127.90 22.65 -95.67
C LYS A 441 -128.19 21.16 -95.79
N ASN A 442 -129.03 20.65 -94.88
CA ASN A 442 -129.57 19.30 -94.91
C ASN A 442 -130.97 19.30 -95.56
N LEU A 443 -131.34 18.21 -96.21
CA LEU A 443 -132.64 17.97 -96.83
C LEU A 443 -133.17 16.59 -96.41
N ALA A 444 -134.30 16.55 -95.72
CA ALA A 444 -134.94 15.30 -95.30
C ALA A 444 -135.78 14.66 -96.43
N ALA A 445 -135.68 13.34 -96.57
CA ALA A 445 -136.45 12.51 -97.50
C ALA A 445 -136.92 11.22 -96.80
N GLN A 446 -137.96 10.57 -97.35
CA GLN A 446 -138.53 9.32 -96.81
C GLN A 446 -138.59 8.23 -97.87
N ILE A 447 -138.31 6.98 -97.48
CA ILE A 447 -138.21 5.82 -98.38
C ILE A 447 -139.55 5.06 -98.43
N THR A 448 -140.02 4.69 -99.63
CA THR A 448 -141.26 3.93 -99.86
C THR A 448 -141.03 2.76 -100.84
N ALA A 449 -141.86 1.71 -100.78
CA ALA A 449 -141.74 0.53 -101.67
C ALA A 449 -142.40 0.76 -103.04
N ASP A 450 -141.97 -0.04 -104.03
CA ASP A 450 -142.18 0.20 -105.46
C ASP A 450 -143.64 0.37 -105.91
N ALA A 451 -143.89 1.50 -106.56
CA ALA A 451 -144.82 1.61 -107.68
C ALA A 451 -143.98 1.73 -108.96
N ALA A 452 -144.34 0.99 -110.02
CA ALA A 452 -143.55 0.94 -111.25
C ALA A 452 -143.64 2.24 -112.09
N THR A 453 -142.64 2.46 -112.97
CA THR A 453 -142.57 3.48 -114.05
C THR A 453 -142.56 4.96 -113.62
N SER A 454 -141.87 5.91 -114.29
CA SER A 454 -140.77 5.87 -115.27
C SER A 454 -140.13 7.28 -115.40
N ASP A 455 -139.11 7.41 -116.26
CA ASP A 455 -138.86 8.55 -117.18
C ASP A 455 -138.16 9.89 -116.75
N LEU A 456 -137.19 10.30 -117.62
CA LEU A 456 -136.72 11.66 -118.02
C LEU A 456 -135.71 12.45 -117.15
N VAL A 457 -134.37 12.47 -117.36
CA VAL A 457 -133.48 12.83 -118.51
C VAL A 457 -133.20 14.36 -118.72
N SER A 458 -131.94 14.70 -119.12
CA SER A 458 -131.43 15.97 -119.76
C SER A 458 -130.96 17.14 -118.83
N GLN A 459 -129.94 17.99 -119.09
CA GLN A 459 -128.96 18.26 -120.21
C GLN A 459 -127.65 19.00 -119.71
N ALA A 460 -126.67 19.42 -120.56
CA ALA A 460 -125.33 19.96 -120.14
C ALA A 460 -124.57 20.96 -121.11
N ALA A 461 -123.54 21.73 -120.65
CA ALA A 461 -122.59 22.61 -121.43
C ALA A 461 -121.24 23.06 -120.70
N PRO A 462 -120.14 23.59 -121.36
CA PRO A 462 -118.71 23.60 -120.83
C PRO A 462 -117.71 24.83 -121.08
N GLN A 463 -116.46 24.87 -120.47
CA GLN A 463 -115.11 25.55 -120.83
C GLN A 463 -114.11 25.77 -119.60
N ALA A 464 -112.90 26.44 -119.58
CA ALA A 464 -111.54 26.34 -120.26
C ALA A 464 -110.38 27.23 -119.58
N ALA A 465 -109.03 27.01 -119.71
CA ALA A 465 -107.90 27.84 -119.06
C ALA A 465 -106.37 27.71 -119.55
N PRO A 466 -105.38 28.66 -119.30
CA PRO A 466 -103.95 28.63 -119.82
C PRO A 466 -102.68 29.25 -119.03
N GLN A 467 -101.40 28.92 -119.43
CA GLN A 467 -100.05 29.65 -119.33
C GLN A 467 -99.27 29.84 -117.95
N ALA A 468 -98.01 30.33 -117.71
CA ALA A 468 -96.82 31.00 -118.40
C ALA A 468 -95.39 30.74 -117.71
N LYS A 469 -94.21 31.39 -118.09
CA LYS A 469 -92.77 31.01 -117.69
C LYS A 469 -91.58 32.09 -117.70
N PRO A 470 -90.56 32.15 -116.77
CA PRO A 470 -89.30 33.02 -116.79
C PRO A 470 -87.89 32.44 -116.30
N LYS A 471 -86.70 33.17 -116.28
CA LYS A 471 -85.32 32.67 -115.81
C LYS A 471 -84.09 33.67 -115.56
N ALA A 472 -82.95 33.23 -114.92
CA ALA A 472 -81.67 33.99 -114.56
C ALA A 472 -80.30 33.17 -114.38
N GLU A 473 -79.10 33.76 -113.99
CA GLU A 473 -77.70 33.15 -113.92
C GLU A 473 -76.61 33.73 -112.88
N ARG A 474 -75.24 33.56 -113.03
CA ARG A 474 -74.11 33.60 -111.99
C ARG A 474 -72.82 34.49 -112.25
N LYS A 475 -71.84 34.58 -111.27
CA LYS A 475 -70.33 34.73 -111.44
C LYS A 475 -69.40 34.47 -110.19
N LYS A 476 -68.04 34.65 -110.23
CA LYS A 476 -66.98 34.02 -109.32
C LYS A 476 -65.65 34.89 -109.01
N PRO A 477 -64.41 34.43 -108.60
CA PRO A 477 -63.62 34.92 -107.41
C PRO A 477 -62.09 35.33 -107.60
N ALA A 478 -61.26 35.46 -106.50
CA ALA A 478 -59.78 35.73 -106.51
C ALA A 478 -58.95 35.15 -105.29
N GLN A 479 -57.59 35.27 -105.25
CA GLN A 479 -56.61 34.52 -104.36
C GLN A 479 -55.18 35.15 -104.15
N LYS A 480 -54.30 34.50 -103.31
CA LYS A 480 -52.78 34.61 -103.08
C LYS A 480 -52.35 35.42 -101.80
N LYS A 481 -51.20 35.30 -101.08
CA LYS A 481 -49.97 34.40 -100.90
C LYS A 481 -49.50 34.53 -99.38
N ALA A 482 -48.30 34.30 -98.75
CA ALA A 482 -46.88 33.90 -98.99
C ALA A 482 -46.15 33.35 -97.69
N LYS A 483 -44.80 33.20 -97.69
CA LYS A 483 -43.81 32.79 -96.62
C LYS A 483 -42.36 33.14 -97.12
N PRO A 484 -41.17 32.81 -96.50
CA PRO A 484 -40.79 32.17 -95.21
C PRO A 484 -40.00 33.17 -94.28
N VAL A 485 -39.21 32.92 -93.21
CA VAL A 485 -38.65 31.77 -92.41
C VAL A 485 -37.29 31.14 -92.84
N ASP A 486 -36.27 31.18 -91.93
CA ASP A 486 -35.18 30.18 -91.64
C ASP A 486 -34.07 30.79 -90.71
N ASP A 487 -32.99 30.07 -90.33
CA ASP A 487 -32.80 29.15 -89.18
C ASP A 487 -31.27 28.85 -89.00
N ALA A 488 -30.74 28.61 -87.77
CA ALA A 488 -29.37 28.04 -87.53
C ALA A 488 -29.03 27.80 -86.02
N GLN A 489 -28.21 26.78 -85.71
CA GLN A 489 -27.71 26.44 -84.37
C GLN A 489 -26.21 26.02 -84.38
N GLY A 490 -25.57 25.99 -83.20
CA GLY A 490 -24.19 25.52 -82.91
C GLY A 490 -23.57 26.38 -81.79
N GLU A 491 -23.25 25.93 -80.56
CA GLU A 491 -22.74 24.67 -79.98
C GLU A 491 -21.19 24.62 -79.87
N LEU A 492 -20.68 24.05 -78.76
CA LEU A 492 -19.27 24.01 -78.28
C LEU A 492 -18.74 25.38 -77.80
N LEU A 493 -18.15 25.54 -76.61
CA LEU A 493 -17.38 24.63 -75.73
C LEU A 493 -17.81 24.71 -74.25
#